data_AF-A0A090QP54-F1
#
_entry.id   AF-A0A090QP54-F1
#
_cell.length_a   1.000
_cell.length_b   1.000
_cell.length_c   1.000
_cell.angle_alpha   90.00
_cell.angle_beta   90.00
_cell.angle_gamma   90.00
#
_symmetry.space_group_name_H-M   'P 1'
#
loop_
_entity.id
_entity.type
_entity.pdbx_description
1 polymer ?
#
loop_
_entity_poly.entity_id
_entity_poly.type
_entity_poly.pdbx_seq_one_letter_code
_entity_poly.pdbx_strand_id
1 'polypeptide(L)'
;MDRFIRADGVTEVTSYVLSMSGRKVNAKEAAAGKQKFVVCAACHGTDGKGNPAFGAPDLTDNTWLYGGSRRAVEDTIIHGRQGVMPAWKDILGEEKIQVISAYVWSLSNDTKK
;
A
#
# COMPACT_ATOMS: atom_id res chain seq x y z
N MET A 1 -20.68 -18.47 -12.88
CA MET A 1 -19.82 -17.38 -13.37
C MET A 1 -18.52 -17.42 -12.58
N ASP A 2 -17.41 -17.65 -13.29
CA ASP A 2 -16.34 -18.53 -12.84
C ASP A 2 -15.30 -17.90 -11.90
N ARG A 3 -15.02 -18.64 -10.82
CA ARG A 3 -13.94 -18.36 -9.86
C ARG A 3 -12.56 -18.28 -10.51
N PHE A 4 -12.39 -18.88 -11.68
CA PHE A 4 -11.14 -18.90 -12.46
C PHE A 4 -10.81 -17.53 -13.09
N ILE A 5 -11.79 -16.81 -13.66
CA ILE A 5 -11.55 -15.48 -14.24
C ILE A 5 -11.16 -14.44 -13.17
N ARG A 6 -11.66 -14.60 -11.93
CA ARG A 6 -11.29 -13.74 -10.79
C ARG A 6 -9.87 -13.99 -10.30
N ALA A 7 -9.39 -15.24 -10.34
CA ALA A 7 -8.06 -15.60 -9.87
C ALA A 7 -6.97 -14.99 -10.77
N ASP A 8 -7.15 -15.08 -12.09
CA ASP A 8 -6.21 -14.50 -13.06
C ASP A 8 -6.10 -12.97 -12.90
N GLY A 9 -7.24 -12.30 -12.62
CA GLY A 9 -7.26 -10.87 -12.38
C GLY A 9 -6.40 -10.42 -11.19
N VAL A 10 -6.44 -11.14 -10.07
CA VAL A 10 -5.64 -10.83 -8.87
C VAL A 10 -4.16 -11.02 -9.14
N THR A 11 -3.80 -12.13 -9.79
CA THR A 11 -2.43 -12.47 -10.13
C THR A 11 -1.80 -11.44 -11.05
N GLU A 12 -2.53 -11.02 -12.09
CA GLU A 12 -2.07 -10.02 -13.04
C GLU A 12 -1.91 -8.63 -12.41
N VAL A 13 -2.90 -8.15 -11.67
CA VAL A 13 -2.79 -6.83 -11.01
C VAL A 13 -1.70 -6.84 -9.94
N THR A 14 -1.48 -7.97 -9.25
CA THR A 14 -0.36 -8.14 -8.33
C THR A 14 0.96 -7.97 -9.07
N SER A 15 1.15 -8.65 -10.21
CA SER A 15 2.36 -8.51 -11.01
C SER A 15 2.56 -7.06 -11.49
N TYR A 16 1.50 -6.35 -11.86
CA TYR A 16 1.60 -4.93 -12.21
C TYR A 16 2.00 -4.05 -11.02
N VAL A 17 1.33 -4.19 -9.88
CA VAL A 17 1.64 -3.44 -8.64
C VAL A 17 3.08 -3.67 -8.21
N LEU A 18 3.55 -4.91 -8.20
CA LEU A 18 4.94 -5.21 -7.85
C LEU A 18 5.96 -4.63 -8.84
N SER A 19 5.58 -4.49 -10.11
CA SER A 19 6.46 -3.84 -11.11
C SER A 19 6.63 -2.34 -10.84
N MET A 20 5.66 -1.69 -10.20
CA MET A 20 5.72 -0.25 -9.89
C MET A 20 6.85 0.09 -8.91
N SER A 21 7.18 -0.82 -7.99
CA SER A 21 8.32 -0.66 -7.08
C SER A 21 9.65 -1.15 -7.67
N GLY A 22 9.72 -1.31 -9.00
CA GLY A 22 10.91 -1.71 -9.74
C GLY A 22 11.26 -3.19 -9.66
N ARG A 23 10.35 -4.05 -9.18
CA ARG A 23 10.62 -5.48 -9.00
C ARG A 23 10.49 -6.23 -10.32
N LYS A 24 11.32 -7.26 -10.49
CA LYS A 24 11.23 -8.18 -11.63
C LYS A 24 10.00 -9.07 -11.46
N VAL A 25 9.13 -9.06 -12.47
CA VAL A 25 7.86 -9.82 -12.51
C VAL A 25 7.65 -10.43 -13.90
N ASN A 26 6.60 -11.23 -14.05
CA ASN A 26 6.16 -11.69 -15.37
C ASN A 26 5.59 -10.50 -16.17
N ALA A 27 6.25 -10.13 -17.28
CA ALA A 27 5.88 -8.97 -18.08
C ALA A 27 4.49 -9.09 -18.73
N LYS A 28 4.08 -10.31 -19.13
CA LYS A 28 2.76 -10.55 -19.74
C LYS A 28 1.65 -10.35 -18.71
N GLU A 29 1.85 -10.88 -17.50
CA GLU A 29 0.92 -10.66 -16.39
C GLU A 29 0.82 -9.18 -16.01
N ALA A 30 1.95 -8.49 -15.91
CA ALA A 30 1.97 -7.07 -15.58
C ALA A 30 1.27 -6.21 -16.65
N ALA A 31 1.44 -6.54 -17.94
CA ALA A 31 0.74 -5.84 -19.02
C ALA A 31 -0.78 -6.02 -18.95
N ALA A 32 -1.26 -7.23 -18.65
CA ALA A 32 -2.68 -7.49 -18.44
C ALA A 32 -3.21 -6.83 -17.15
N GLY A 33 -2.42 -6.85 -16.08
CA GLY A 33 -2.72 -6.20 -14.80
C GLY A 33 -2.85 -4.70 -14.91
N LYS A 34 -2.04 -4.06 -15.77
CA LYS A 34 -2.14 -2.62 -16.06
C LYS A 34 -3.52 -2.19 -16.56
N GLN A 35 -4.15 -3.00 -17.40
CA GLN A 35 -5.51 -2.71 -17.88
C GLN A 35 -6.55 -2.82 -16.77
N LYS A 36 -6.34 -3.70 -15.80
CA LYS A 36 -7.23 -3.94 -14.65
C LYS A 36 -7.01 -2.94 -13.52
N PHE A 37 -5.87 -2.27 -13.47
CA PHE A 37 -5.48 -1.33 -12.43
C PHE A 37 -6.36 -0.06 -12.35
N VAL A 38 -7.21 0.21 -13.34
CA VAL A 38 -8.10 1.39 -13.37
C VAL A 38 -8.93 1.52 -12.07
N VAL A 39 -9.39 0.40 -11.51
CA VAL A 39 -10.15 0.40 -10.24
C VAL A 39 -9.25 0.75 -9.05
N CYS A 40 -7.99 0.29 -9.07
CA CYS A 40 -7.00 0.56 -8.03
C CYS A 40 -6.54 2.02 -8.06
N ALA A 41 -6.43 2.61 -9.26
CA ALA A 41 -6.03 3.98 -9.49
C ALA A 41 -6.99 5.01 -8.86
N ALA A 42 -8.25 4.63 -8.60
CA ALA A 42 -9.22 5.49 -7.93
C ALA A 42 -8.75 5.93 -6.53
N CYS A 43 -8.00 5.06 -5.84
CA CYS A 43 -7.43 5.37 -4.52
C CYS A 43 -5.91 5.58 -4.58
N HIS A 44 -5.20 4.81 -5.40
CA HIS A 44 -3.73 4.83 -5.44
C HIS A 44 -3.13 5.77 -6.49
N GLY A 45 -3.96 6.46 -7.28
CA GLY A 45 -3.51 7.27 -8.41
C GLY A 45 -3.09 6.42 -9.61
N THR A 46 -3.07 7.01 -10.81
CA THR A 46 -2.70 6.31 -12.05
C THR A 46 -1.21 5.95 -12.11
N ASP A 47 -0.39 6.70 -11.39
CA ASP A 47 1.05 6.49 -11.21
C ASP A 47 1.38 5.62 -9.99
N GLY A 48 0.38 5.20 -9.22
CA GLY A 48 0.55 4.37 -8.03
C GLY A 48 1.11 5.11 -6.82
N LYS A 49 1.17 6.45 -6.83
CA LYS A 49 1.75 7.25 -5.73
C LYS A 49 0.93 7.29 -4.45
N GLY A 50 -0.24 6.68 -4.44
CA GLY A 50 -1.11 6.67 -3.28
C GLY A 50 -1.88 7.97 -3.12
N ASN A 51 -2.72 8.02 -2.08
CA ASN A 51 -3.46 9.21 -1.71
C ASN A 51 -3.58 9.27 -0.18
N PRO A 52 -2.85 10.19 0.48
CA PRO A 52 -2.89 10.36 1.93
C PRO A 52 -4.30 10.64 2.47
N ALA A 53 -5.17 11.29 1.70
CA ALA A 53 -6.54 11.59 2.15
C ALA A 53 -7.40 10.33 2.34
N PHE A 54 -7.10 9.25 1.60
CA PHE A 54 -7.74 7.94 1.77
C PHE A 54 -6.90 6.98 2.62
N GLY A 55 -5.70 7.38 3.06
CA GLY A 55 -4.71 6.47 3.63
C GLY A 55 -4.21 5.41 2.64
N ALA A 56 -4.36 5.64 1.33
CA ALA A 56 -3.90 4.71 0.30
C ALA A 56 -2.37 4.84 0.15
N PRO A 57 -1.59 3.77 0.37
CA PRO A 57 -0.12 3.83 0.33
C PRO A 57 0.43 4.02 -1.09
N ASP A 58 1.66 4.54 -1.18
CA ASP A 58 2.47 4.57 -2.40
C ASP A 58 2.88 3.12 -2.75
N LEU A 59 2.57 2.68 -3.97
CA LEU A 59 2.88 1.34 -4.49
C LEU A 59 4.20 1.30 -5.26
N THR A 60 4.82 2.46 -5.48
CA THR A 60 6.09 2.62 -6.22
C THR A 60 7.32 2.55 -5.32
N ASP A 61 7.12 2.56 -3.99
CA ASP A 61 8.21 2.42 -3.03
C ASP A 61 8.43 0.96 -2.58
N ASN A 62 9.45 0.74 -1.76
CA ASN A 62 9.77 -0.58 -1.21
C ASN A 62 9.35 -0.76 0.25
N THR A 63 8.43 0.07 0.75
CA THR A 63 7.97 0.09 2.15
C THR A 63 6.59 -0.57 2.28
N TRP A 64 6.56 -1.84 2.70
CA TRP A 64 5.33 -2.65 2.71
C TRP A 64 4.91 -3.04 4.13
N LEU A 65 3.82 -2.45 4.65
CA LEU A 65 3.32 -2.74 6.00
C LEU A 65 2.80 -4.18 6.17
N TYR A 66 2.09 -4.70 5.16
CA TYR A 66 1.48 -6.04 5.20
C TYR A 66 2.30 -7.11 4.46
N GLY A 67 3.58 -6.82 4.19
CA GLY A 67 4.50 -7.68 3.47
C GLY A 67 4.46 -7.49 1.95
N GLY A 68 5.65 -7.42 1.34
CA GLY A 68 5.83 -7.21 -0.10
C GLY A 68 6.00 -8.48 -0.93
N SER A 69 5.73 -9.68 -0.40
CA SER A 69 5.79 -10.90 -1.22
C SER A 69 4.61 -10.97 -2.18
N ARG A 70 4.73 -11.66 -3.32
CA ARG A 70 3.61 -11.83 -4.27
C ARG A 70 2.37 -12.37 -3.58
N ARG A 71 2.52 -13.41 -2.76
CA ARG A 71 1.43 -13.98 -1.97
C ARG A 71 0.80 -12.98 -1.00
N ALA A 72 1.59 -12.14 -0.34
CA ALA A 72 1.08 -11.15 0.61
C ALA A 72 0.29 -10.03 -0.09
N VAL A 73 0.72 -9.63 -1.29
CA VAL A 73 0.00 -8.66 -2.12
C VAL A 73 -1.29 -9.28 -2.68
N GLU A 74 -1.25 -10.52 -3.18
CA GLU A 74 -2.46 -11.25 -3.61
C GLU A 74 -3.48 -11.36 -2.46
N ASP A 75 -3.02 -11.74 -1.26
CA ASP A 75 -3.86 -11.82 -0.06
C ASP A 75 -4.52 -10.47 0.30
N THR A 76 -3.74 -9.39 0.20
CA THR A 76 -4.21 -8.01 0.40
C THR A 76 -5.29 -7.62 -0.61
N ILE A 77 -5.14 -8.00 -1.88
CA ILE A 77 -6.09 -7.67 -2.94
C ILE A 77 -7.38 -8.50 -2.82
N ILE A 78 -7.26 -9.77 -2.41
CA ILE A 78 -8.40 -10.67 -2.26
C ILE A 78 -9.26 -10.29 -1.05
N HIS A 79 -8.61 -10.04 0.09
CA HIS A 79 -9.29 -9.88 1.37
C HIS A 79 -9.43 -8.43 1.83
N GLY A 80 -8.74 -7.50 1.17
CA GLY A 80 -8.66 -6.11 1.62
C GLY A 80 -7.85 -5.95 2.92
N ARG A 81 -7.73 -4.71 3.39
CA ARG A 81 -7.10 -4.36 4.68
C ARG A 81 -7.94 -3.30 5.39
N GLN A 82 -8.01 -3.41 6.71
CA GLN A 82 -8.71 -2.49 7.60
C GLN A 82 -7.81 -2.16 8.79
N GLY A 83 -6.64 -1.57 8.50
CA GLY A 83 -5.72 -1.11 9.53
C GLY A 83 -6.34 0.04 10.34
N VAL A 84 -6.26 -0.04 11.66
CA VAL A 84 -6.74 1.00 12.56
C VAL A 84 -5.57 1.49 13.40
N MET A 85 -5.34 2.81 13.39
CA MET A 85 -4.50 3.48 14.38
C MET A 85 -5.43 4.01 15.49
N PRO A 86 -5.41 3.42 16.69
CA PRO A 86 -6.29 3.87 17.77
C PRO A 86 -6.05 5.33 18.15
N ALA A 87 -7.10 6.01 18.60
CA ALA A 87 -6.97 7.33 19.19
C ALA A 87 -6.27 7.21 20.56
N TRP A 88 -5.19 7.97 20.76
CA TRP A 88 -4.41 7.94 21.99
C TRP A 88 -4.81 9.00 23.02
N LYS A 89 -5.79 9.86 22.69
CA LYS A 89 -6.22 11.01 23.53
C LYS A 89 -6.49 10.62 24.97
N ASP A 90 -7.35 9.62 25.17
CA ASP A 90 -7.82 9.21 26.49
C ASP A 90 -6.82 8.30 27.23
N ILE A 91 -5.76 7.85 26.55
CA ILE A 91 -4.73 6.95 27.10
C ILE A 91 -3.51 7.76 27.57
N LEU A 92 -3.05 8.71 26.75
CA LEU A 92 -1.78 9.41 26.96
C LEU A 92 -1.96 10.85 27.46
N GLY A 93 -3.09 11.49 27.18
CA GLY A 93 -3.27 12.93 27.39
C GLY A 93 -2.46 13.78 26.42
N GLU A 94 -2.80 15.08 26.32
CA GLU A 94 -2.27 15.98 25.29
C GLU A 94 -0.76 16.18 25.36
N GLU A 95 -0.19 16.34 26.57
CA GLU A 95 1.25 16.58 26.75
C GLU A 95 2.10 15.42 26.20
N LYS A 96 1.74 14.17 26.53
CA LYS A 96 2.49 13.00 26.05
C LYS A 96 2.30 12.79 24.54
N ILE A 97 1.13 13.10 24.00
CA ILE A 97 0.87 13.04 22.56
C ILE A 97 1.79 14.02 21.83
N GLN A 98 1.97 15.24 22.33
CA GLN A 98 2.89 16.20 21.72
C GLN A 98 4.33 15.69 21.73
N VAL A 99 4.81 15.16 22.86
CA VAL A 99 6.18 14.62 22.96
C VAL A 99 6.40 13.45 22.00
N ILE A 100 5.47 12.49 21.95
CA ILE A 100 5.58 11.33 21.05
C ILE A 100 5.46 11.76 19.58
N SER A 101 4.60 12.72 19.27
CA SER A 101 4.48 13.26 17.91
C SER A 101 5.78 13.94 17.45
N ALA A 102 6.42 14.72 18.34
CA ALA A 102 7.72 15.32 18.08
C ALA A 102 8.81 14.25 17.87
N TYR A 103 8.79 13.19 18.69
CA TYR A 103 9.70 12.06 18.53
C TYR A 103 9.53 11.36 17.17
N VAL A 104 8.29 11.00 16.80
CA VAL A 104 8.00 10.37 15.49
C VAL A 104 8.44 11.26 14.33
N TRP A 105 8.19 12.57 14.40
CA TRP A 105 8.64 13.53 13.38
C TRP A 105 10.17 13.58 13.26
N SER A 106 10.88 13.52 14.39
CA SER A 106 12.34 13.55 14.43
C SER A 106 13.01 12.35 13.75
N LEU A 107 12.34 11.18 13.70
CA LEU A 107 12.88 9.96 13.09
C LEU A 107 13.21 10.14 11.59
N SER A 108 12.54 11.07 10.91
CA SER A 108 12.71 11.35 9.49
C SER A 108 13.12 12.79 9.16
N ASN A 109 13.28 13.66 10.17
CA ASN A 109 13.61 15.08 10.01
C ASN A 109 14.75 15.52 10.95
N ASP A 110 15.74 14.65 11.15
CA ASP A 110 16.90 14.98 11.98
C ASP A 110 17.70 16.13 11.35
N THR A 111 17.84 17.22 12.10
CA THR A 111 18.53 18.45 11.68
C THR A 111 20.05 18.35 11.80
N LYS A 112 20.58 17.21 12.26
CA LYS A 112 22.02 16.94 12.43
C LYS A 112 22.65 16.09 11.32
N LYS A 113 21.97 15.88 10.19
CA LYS A 113 22.54 15.26 8.99
C LYS A 113 23.03 16.27 7.98
#